data_AF-A0A2M4CVV2-F1
#
_entry.id   AF-A0A2M4CVV2-F1
#
_cell.length_a   1.000
_cell.length_b   1.000
_cell.length_c   1.000
_cell.angle_alpha   90.00
_cell.angle_beta   90.00
_cell.angle_gamma   90.00
#
_symmetry.space_group_name_H-M   'P 1'
#
loop_
_entity.id
_entity.type
_entity.pdbx_description
1 polymer ?
#
loop_
_entity_poly.entity_id
_entity_poly.type
_entity_poly.pdbx_seq_one_letter_code
_entity_poly.pdbx_strand_id
1 'polypeptide(L)'
;LSSHLLHAQAVNNNSFDAIRGCRQTIRVGEYDGQIEYVSTNTLPNVVRSGNSRIFKIGIVGPNDGIFRYGDTRFPYGRDVIEIVISGWANTRSAGRRQHRTLNNQNSNLQLTQVPTQGLLSPFHPIIILLEVSTTGLVRVTKAGDKEPFLEFIDERRIPANYIGFTKWDKDVIYFYDCPQ
;
A
#
# COMPACT_ATOMS: atom_id res chain seq x y z
N LEU A 1 -13.12 37.67 11.47
CA LEU A 1 -12.37 36.73 10.60
C LEU A 1 -12.05 35.50 11.44
N SER A 2 -12.98 34.54 11.52
CA SER A 2 -12.72 33.27 12.23
C SER A 2 -11.89 32.36 11.32
N SER A 3 -10.68 32.05 11.76
CA SER A 3 -9.86 31.01 11.16
C SER A 3 -10.51 29.64 11.40
N HIS A 4 -11.12 29.07 10.37
CA HIS A 4 -11.45 27.65 10.37
C HIS A 4 -10.15 26.85 10.29
N LEU A 5 -9.62 26.48 11.46
CA LEU A 5 -8.65 25.40 11.59
C LEU A 5 -9.33 24.12 11.10
N LEU A 6 -9.04 23.73 9.86
CA LEU A 6 -9.34 22.41 9.32
C LEU A 6 -8.61 21.39 10.20
N HIS A 7 -9.31 20.86 11.20
CA HIS A 7 -8.89 19.68 11.93
C HIS A 7 -9.01 18.49 10.98
N ALA A 8 -7.92 18.18 10.27
CA ALA A 8 -7.72 16.85 9.70
C ALA A 8 -7.39 15.89 10.86
N GLN A 9 -8.41 15.55 11.66
CA GLN A 9 -8.27 14.44 12.60
C GLN A 9 -8.26 13.15 11.79
N ALA A 10 -7.07 12.70 11.41
CA ALA A 10 -6.89 11.29 11.15
C ALA A 10 -7.21 10.55 12.46
N VAL A 11 -8.16 9.62 12.40
CA VAL A 11 -8.67 8.92 13.58
C VAL A 11 -7.60 7.98 14.17
N ASN A 12 -6.50 7.76 13.45
CA ASN A 12 -5.48 6.78 13.78
C ASN A 12 -4.06 7.29 13.45
N ASN A 13 -3.26 7.62 14.46
CA ASN A 13 -1.90 8.11 14.30
C ASN A 13 -0.90 7.22 15.07
N ASN A 14 0.06 6.59 14.38
CA ASN A 14 1.18 5.94 15.05
C ASN A 14 2.26 6.97 15.45
N SER A 15 3.04 6.66 16.49
CA SER A 15 4.26 7.42 16.79
C SER A 15 5.24 7.33 15.61
N PHE A 16 6.03 8.38 15.37
CA PHE A 16 7.15 8.33 14.43
C PHE A 16 8.21 7.29 14.83
N ASP A 17 8.24 6.84 16.08
CA ASP A 17 9.10 5.70 16.47
C ASP A 17 8.70 4.40 15.75
N ALA A 18 7.44 4.27 15.32
CA ALA A 18 6.94 3.07 14.64
C ALA A 18 7.54 2.89 13.22
N ILE A 19 8.11 3.94 12.64
CA ILE A 19 8.83 3.90 11.36
C ILE A 19 10.36 3.89 11.52
N ARG A 20 10.86 3.82 12.76
CA ARG A 20 12.30 3.85 13.02
C ARG A 20 12.98 2.63 12.39
N GLY A 21 14.02 2.88 11.61
CA GLY A 21 14.81 1.85 10.94
C GLY A 21 14.19 1.27 9.67
N CYS A 22 13.00 1.74 9.26
CA CYS A 22 12.46 1.41 7.94
C CYS A 22 13.29 2.05 6.83
N ARG A 23 13.31 1.43 5.65
CA ARG A 23 13.67 2.13 4.41
C ARG A 23 12.58 3.12 4.06
N GLN A 24 12.94 4.20 3.36
CA GLN A 24 12.01 5.27 3.00
C GLN A 24 12.07 5.57 1.50
N THR A 25 10.92 5.88 0.91
CA THR A 25 10.84 6.51 -0.41
C THR A 25 9.87 7.69 -0.39
N ILE A 26 10.31 8.82 -0.96
CA ILE A 26 9.58 10.11 -0.97
C ILE A 26 9.29 10.63 -2.38
N ARG A 27 9.97 10.09 -3.41
CA ARG A 27 9.82 10.49 -4.82
C ARG A 27 9.25 9.32 -5.59
N VAL A 28 8.01 8.98 -5.27
CA VAL A 28 7.28 7.92 -5.97
C VAL A 28 6.77 8.41 -7.32
N GLY A 29 6.64 7.49 -8.27
CA GLY A 29 6.08 7.80 -9.59
C GLY A 29 4.60 8.22 -9.49
N GLU A 30 4.13 8.91 -10.53
CA GLU A 30 2.70 9.16 -10.73
C GLU A 30 1.97 7.84 -11.05
N TYR A 31 0.65 7.80 -10.85
CA TYR A 31 -0.16 6.59 -10.98
C TYR A 31 0.08 5.81 -12.28
N ASP A 32 0.19 6.54 -13.39
CA ASP A 32 0.45 6.05 -14.74
C ASP A 32 1.92 6.18 -15.17
N GLY A 33 2.76 6.78 -14.32
CA GLY A 33 4.20 6.92 -14.56
C GLY A 33 4.95 5.58 -14.43
N GLN A 34 6.24 5.63 -14.74
CA GLN A 34 7.14 4.52 -14.47
C GLN A 34 7.33 4.36 -12.96
N ILE A 35 7.09 3.15 -12.45
CA ILE A 35 7.25 2.83 -11.04
C ILE A 35 8.53 2.01 -10.87
N GLU A 36 9.34 2.37 -9.88
CA GLU A 36 10.45 1.53 -9.46
C GLU A 36 9.95 0.41 -8.55
N TYR A 37 10.14 -0.82 -9.01
CA TYR A 37 9.83 -2.03 -8.26
C TYR A 37 11.08 -2.58 -7.60
N VAL A 38 11.06 -2.69 -6.27
CA VAL A 38 12.14 -3.29 -5.47
C VAL A 38 11.89 -4.79 -5.27
N SER A 39 12.94 -5.59 -5.36
CA SER A 39 12.83 -7.03 -5.11
C SER A 39 12.59 -7.30 -3.63
N THR A 40 11.50 -7.98 -3.31
CA THR A 40 11.15 -8.29 -1.92
C THR A 40 12.04 -9.35 -1.29
N ASN A 41 12.85 -10.06 -2.07
CA ASN A 41 13.85 -11.01 -1.56
C ASN A 41 15.07 -10.29 -0.93
N THR A 42 15.23 -9.00 -1.19
CA THR A 42 16.31 -8.17 -0.64
C THR A 42 15.91 -7.44 0.65
N LEU A 43 14.71 -7.71 1.16
CA LEU A 43 14.11 -7.05 2.31
C LEU A 43 14.21 -7.98 3.54
N PRO A 44 15.20 -7.81 4.43
CA PRO A 44 15.43 -8.69 5.57
C PRO A 44 14.29 -8.71 6.60
N ASN A 45 13.44 -7.68 6.65
CA ASN A 45 12.40 -7.56 7.67
C ASN A 45 11.03 -8.13 7.25
N VAL A 46 10.95 -8.79 6.09
CA VAL A 46 9.72 -9.48 5.64
C VAL A 46 9.52 -10.75 6.45
N VAL A 47 8.42 -10.81 7.19
CA VAL A 47 8.09 -11.98 8.02
C VAL A 47 7.46 -13.06 7.16
N ARG A 48 7.86 -14.31 7.41
CA ARG A 48 7.19 -15.50 6.85
C ARG A 48 6.31 -16.10 7.94
N SER A 49 5.05 -16.33 7.63
CA SER A 49 4.08 -16.98 8.52
C SER A 49 3.34 -18.06 7.75
N GLY A 50 3.76 -19.32 7.93
CA GLY A 50 3.26 -20.43 7.13
C GLY A 50 3.41 -20.18 5.63
N ASN A 51 2.26 -20.11 4.95
CA ASN A 51 2.16 -19.87 3.50
C ASN A 51 2.11 -18.38 3.11
N SER A 52 2.25 -17.48 4.08
CA SER A 52 2.14 -16.04 3.88
C SER A 52 3.47 -15.33 4.06
N ARG A 53 3.61 -14.22 3.32
CA ARG A 53 4.62 -13.19 3.56
C ARG A 53 3.93 -11.94 4.10
N ILE A 54 4.47 -11.38 5.17
CA ILE A 54 3.93 -10.20 5.84
C ILE A 54 4.90 -9.05 5.69
N PHE A 55 4.42 -7.95 5.13
CA PHE A 55 5.16 -6.73 4.89
C PHE A 55 4.64 -5.63 5.83
N LYS A 56 5.51 -5.09 6.69
CA LYS A 56 5.21 -3.92 7.51
C LYS A 56 5.52 -2.66 6.69
N ILE A 57 4.48 -1.87 6.42
CA ILE A 57 4.56 -0.66 5.57
C ILE A 57 4.01 0.52 6.36
N GLY A 58 4.79 1.59 6.45
CA GLY A 58 4.36 2.89 6.97
C GLY A 58 3.96 3.84 5.83
N ILE A 59 2.93 4.64 6.05
CA ILE A 59 2.42 5.61 5.06
C ILE A 59 2.17 6.94 5.75
N VAL A 60 2.74 8.02 5.20
CA VAL A 60 2.43 9.42 5.58
C VAL A 60 1.96 10.16 4.34
N GLY A 61 0.80 10.78 4.40
CA GLY A 61 0.20 11.50 3.28
C GLY A 61 -1.26 11.85 3.56
N PRO A 62 -1.85 12.82 2.84
CA PRO A 62 -3.23 13.23 3.08
C PRO A 62 -4.28 12.18 2.60
N ASN A 63 -3.96 11.41 1.57
CA ASN A 63 -4.79 10.40 0.91
C ASN A 63 -3.95 9.59 -0.09
N ASP A 64 -4.57 8.59 -0.72
CA ASP A 64 -4.05 7.89 -1.90
C ASP A 64 -2.67 7.24 -1.69
N GLY A 65 -2.54 6.50 -0.58
CA GLY A 65 -1.44 5.58 -0.33
C GLY A 65 -1.56 4.35 -1.22
N ILE A 66 -0.98 4.40 -2.41
CA ILE A 66 -1.04 3.36 -3.44
C ILE A 66 0.30 2.64 -3.59
N PHE A 67 0.25 1.31 -3.51
CA PHE A 67 1.39 0.47 -3.83
C PHE A 67 0.94 -0.76 -4.61
N ARG A 68 1.87 -1.34 -5.36
CA ARG A 68 1.63 -2.46 -6.25
C ARG A 68 2.65 -3.55 -6.00
N TYR A 69 2.23 -4.80 -6.06
CA TYR A 69 3.16 -5.93 -6.06
C TYR A 69 2.92 -6.88 -7.23
N GLY A 70 3.98 -7.55 -7.65
CA GLY A 70 3.94 -8.43 -8.81
C GLY A 70 5.10 -9.44 -8.85
N ASP A 71 5.03 -10.30 -9.86
CA ASP A 71 5.98 -11.39 -10.08
C ASP A 71 7.33 -10.92 -10.68
N THR A 72 7.33 -9.75 -11.31
CA THR A 72 8.44 -9.22 -12.11
C THR A 72 8.72 -7.74 -11.79
N ARG A 73 9.96 -7.32 -12.07
CA ARG A 73 10.41 -5.93 -11.88
C ARG A 73 9.76 -4.93 -12.85
N PHE A 74 9.40 -5.41 -14.05
CA PHE A 74 8.85 -4.58 -15.13
C PHE A 74 7.54 -5.22 -15.60
N PRO A 75 6.40 -4.93 -14.95
CA PRO A 75 5.15 -5.65 -15.18
C PRO A 75 4.39 -5.18 -16.44
N TYR A 76 5.11 -4.81 -17.50
CA TYR A 76 4.49 -4.46 -18.79
C TYR A 76 4.01 -5.72 -19.50
N GLY A 77 2.74 -5.71 -19.94
CA GLY A 77 2.03 -6.88 -20.45
C GLY A 77 1.65 -7.89 -19.36
N ARG A 78 1.69 -7.50 -18.07
CA ARG A 78 1.40 -8.39 -16.93
C ARG A 78 0.41 -7.76 -15.96
N ASP A 79 -0.14 -8.63 -15.12
CA ASP A 79 -0.99 -8.23 -14.00
C ASP A 79 -0.15 -7.98 -12.74
N VAL A 80 -0.54 -6.96 -11.98
CA VAL A 80 -0.09 -6.69 -10.62
C VAL A 80 -1.28 -6.58 -9.69
N ILE A 81 -1.07 -6.77 -8.40
CA ILE A 81 -2.05 -6.37 -7.39
C ILE A 81 -1.75 -4.95 -6.96
N GLU A 82 -2.76 -4.09 -7.04
CA GLU A 82 -2.76 -2.73 -6.51
C GLU A 82 -3.54 -2.70 -5.20
N ILE A 83 -2.92 -2.12 -4.18
CA ILE A 83 -3.57 -1.79 -2.92
C ILE A 83 -3.66 -0.26 -2.86
N VAL A 84 -4.87 0.25 -2.64
CA VAL A 84 -5.16 1.66 -2.44
C VAL A 84 -5.58 1.85 -0.99
N ILE A 85 -4.83 2.63 -0.24
CA ILE A 85 -5.13 3.02 1.13
C ILE A 85 -5.63 4.46 1.13
N SER A 86 -6.81 4.69 1.70
CA SER A 86 -7.38 6.04 1.83
C SER A 86 -7.48 6.82 0.50
N GLY A 87 -7.93 6.16 -0.56
CA GLY A 87 -8.31 6.84 -1.77
C GLY A 87 -9.63 7.60 -1.65
N TRP A 88 -10.07 8.21 -2.75
CA TRP A 88 -11.31 8.99 -2.84
C TRP A 88 -11.40 10.05 -1.73
N ALA A 89 -10.39 10.91 -1.67
CA ALA A 89 -10.25 11.93 -0.62
C ALA A 89 -10.26 11.34 0.80
N ASN A 90 -9.49 10.27 1.03
CA ASN A 90 -9.31 9.63 2.33
C ASN A 90 -10.59 9.02 2.92
N THR A 91 -11.41 8.38 2.07
CA THR A 91 -12.69 7.79 2.49
C THR A 91 -12.80 6.29 2.21
N ARG A 92 -11.94 5.72 1.35
CA ARG A 92 -12.06 4.33 0.89
C ARG A 92 -10.70 3.67 0.70
N SER A 93 -10.67 2.35 0.88
CA SER A 93 -9.51 1.51 0.54
C SER A 93 -9.96 0.41 -0.42
N ALA A 94 -9.05 -0.04 -1.28
CA ALA A 94 -9.37 -0.97 -2.35
C ALA A 94 -8.23 -1.95 -2.62
N GLY A 95 -8.60 -3.18 -2.96
CA GLY A 95 -7.74 -4.16 -3.60
C GLY A 95 -8.15 -4.31 -5.05
N ARG A 96 -7.19 -4.22 -5.97
CA ARG A 96 -7.43 -4.29 -7.42
C ARG A 96 -6.42 -5.20 -8.07
N ARG A 97 -6.80 -5.85 -9.16
CA ARG A 97 -5.86 -6.40 -10.14
C ARG A 97 -5.70 -5.38 -11.25
N GLN A 98 -4.49 -4.86 -11.42
CA GLN A 98 -4.19 -3.93 -12.51
C GLN A 98 -3.43 -4.66 -13.60
N HIS A 99 -3.87 -4.51 -14.84
CA HIS A 99 -3.11 -4.88 -16.02
C HIS A 99 -2.47 -3.64 -16.62
N ARG A 100 -1.19 -3.70 -17.00
CA ARG A 100 -0.52 -2.61 -17.71
C ARG A 100 0.00 -3.10 -19.05
N THR A 101 -0.46 -2.51 -20.14
CA THR A 101 -0.05 -2.91 -21.50
C THR A 101 1.40 -2.50 -21.77
N LEU A 102 1.98 -3.02 -22.87
CA LEU A 102 3.31 -2.61 -23.33
C LEU A 102 3.39 -1.12 -23.69
N ASN A 103 2.26 -0.51 -24.05
CA ASN A 103 2.15 0.92 -24.34
C ASN A 103 1.80 1.75 -23.09
N ASN A 104 1.97 1.18 -21.88
CA ASN A 104 1.73 1.82 -20.60
C ASN A 104 0.27 2.25 -20.36
N GLN A 105 -0.69 1.64 -21.03
CA GLN A 105 -2.12 1.81 -20.72
C GLN A 105 -2.49 0.88 -19.57
N ASN A 106 -3.27 1.35 -18.60
CA ASN A 106 -3.71 0.54 -17.47
C ASN A 106 -5.19 0.15 -17.59
N SER A 107 -5.55 -1.00 -17.04
CA SER A 107 -6.93 -1.35 -16.70
C SER A 107 -6.98 -1.93 -15.30
N ASN A 108 -8.04 -1.60 -14.56
CA ASN A 108 -8.21 -2.01 -13.17
C ASN A 108 -9.45 -2.88 -13.01
N LEU A 109 -9.27 -4.09 -12.52
CA LEU A 109 -10.35 -4.94 -12.01
C LEU A 109 -10.44 -4.75 -10.49
N GLN A 110 -11.53 -4.19 -10.00
CA GLN A 110 -11.81 -4.05 -8.58
C GLN A 110 -12.11 -5.42 -7.96
N LEU A 111 -11.27 -5.87 -7.02
CA LEU A 111 -11.48 -7.14 -6.29
C LEU A 111 -12.25 -6.91 -4.99
N THR A 112 -11.99 -5.79 -4.32
CA THR A 112 -12.70 -5.37 -3.12
C THR A 112 -12.65 -3.86 -2.95
N GLN A 113 -13.59 -3.31 -2.18
CA GLN A 113 -13.60 -1.91 -1.77
C GLN A 113 -14.30 -1.77 -0.43
N VAL A 114 -13.69 -1.02 0.49
CA VAL A 114 -14.22 -0.82 1.84
C VAL A 114 -14.15 0.66 2.22
N PRO A 115 -15.12 1.17 3.02
CA PRO A 115 -15.01 2.50 3.60
C PRO A 115 -13.88 2.54 4.64
N THR A 116 -13.01 3.55 4.56
CA THR A 116 -11.91 3.83 5.51
C THR A 116 -11.78 5.34 5.67
N GLN A 117 -12.59 5.92 6.55
CA GLN A 117 -12.65 7.36 6.73
C GLN A 117 -11.44 7.87 7.53
N GLY A 118 -10.69 8.80 6.95
CA GLY A 118 -9.63 9.53 7.65
C GLY A 118 -8.48 8.65 8.15
N LEU A 119 -8.14 7.59 7.41
CA LEU A 119 -7.11 6.64 7.84
C LEU A 119 -5.69 7.19 7.63
N LEU A 120 -5.40 7.89 6.53
CA LEU A 120 -4.10 8.54 6.32
C LEU A 120 -4.07 9.96 6.90
N SER A 121 -2.86 10.41 7.26
CA SER A 121 -2.57 11.74 7.80
C SER A 121 -1.32 12.32 7.14
N PRO A 122 -1.30 13.63 6.79
CA PRO A 122 -0.08 14.28 6.33
C PRO A 122 0.92 14.52 7.47
N PHE A 123 0.51 14.34 8.73
CA PHE A 123 1.32 14.69 9.91
C PHE A 123 1.79 13.48 10.72
N HIS A 124 1.22 12.30 10.49
CA HIS A 124 1.53 11.10 11.26
C HIS A 124 1.53 9.85 10.38
N PRO A 125 2.44 8.90 10.62
CA PRO A 125 2.42 7.64 9.91
C PRO A 125 1.28 6.77 10.40
N ILE A 126 0.76 5.98 9.48
CA ILE A 126 0.03 4.74 9.78
C ILE A 126 0.94 3.59 9.43
N ILE A 127 0.97 2.55 10.28
CA ILE A 127 1.59 1.28 9.96
C ILE A 127 0.51 0.27 9.58
N ILE A 128 0.68 -0.37 8.43
CA ILE A 128 -0.10 -1.52 8.00
C ILE A 128 0.78 -2.76 7.91
N LEU A 129 0.13 -3.91 8.07
CA LEU A 129 0.64 -5.23 7.80
C LEU A 129 -0.07 -5.74 6.55
N LEU A 130 0.65 -5.85 5.45
CA LEU A 130 0.19 -6.51 4.24
C LEU A 130 0.57 -7.98 4.31
N GLU A 131 -0.41 -8.87 4.41
CA GLU A 131 -0.24 -10.31 4.29
C GLU A 131 -0.57 -10.75 2.86
N VAL A 132 0.36 -11.47 2.23
CA VAL A 132 0.18 -12.10 0.92
C VAL A 132 0.43 -13.59 1.05
N SER A 133 -0.64 -14.39 0.94
CA SER A 133 -0.61 -15.85 0.99
C SER A 133 -0.39 -16.47 -0.39
N THR A 134 0.32 -17.60 -0.45
CA THR A 134 0.42 -18.42 -1.67
C THR A 134 -0.93 -19.01 -2.12
N THR A 135 -1.96 -18.99 -1.27
CA THR A 135 -3.33 -19.40 -1.63
C THR A 135 -4.07 -18.32 -2.43
N GLY A 136 -3.52 -17.11 -2.52
CA GLY A 136 -4.17 -15.93 -3.12
C GLY A 136 -4.88 -15.04 -2.12
N LEU A 137 -4.96 -15.43 -0.84
CA LEU A 137 -5.51 -14.57 0.21
C LEU A 137 -4.59 -13.35 0.42
N VAL A 138 -5.19 -12.17 0.39
CA VAL A 138 -4.52 -10.89 0.65
C VAL A 138 -5.26 -10.18 1.77
N ARG A 139 -4.51 -9.74 2.79
CA ARG A 139 -5.04 -8.98 3.92
C ARG A 139 -4.23 -7.73 4.16
N VAL A 140 -4.93 -6.66 4.54
CA VAL A 140 -4.32 -5.45 5.07
C VAL A 140 -4.91 -5.18 6.44
N THR A 141 -4.04 -5.26 7.44
CA THR A 141 -4.37 -5.02 8.84
C THR A 141 -3.61 -3.80 9.32
N LYS A 142 -4.25 -2.90 10.04
CA LYS A 142 -3.53 -1.81 10.71
C LYS A 142 -2.74 -2.40 11.87
N ALA A 143 -1.48 -1.99 12.05
CA ALA A 143 -0.65 -2.54 13.12
C ALA A 143 -1.27 -2.26 14.50
N GLY A 144 -1.38 -3.32 15.31
CA GLY A 144 -2.04 -3.31 16.61
C GLY A 144 -3.51 -3.73 16.57
N ASP A 145 -4.16 -3.70 15.41
CA ASP A 145 -5.52 -4.19 15.24
C ASP A 145 -5.50 -5.73 15.03
N LYS A 146 -6.56 -6.42 15.48
CA LYS A 146 -6.66 -7.89 15.37
C LYS A 146 -7.18 -8.35 14.01
N GLU A 147 -8.09 -7.58 13.43
CA GLU A 147 -8.80 -7.94 12.20
C GLU A 147 -8.35 -7.06 11.03
N PRO A 148 -8.26 -7.62 9.81
CA PRO A 148 -7.96 -6.82 8.63
C PRO A 148 -9.12 -5.87 8.31
N PHE A 149 -8.81 -4.65 7.88
CA PHE A 149 -9.82 -3.74 7.35
C PHE A 149 -10.08 -3.98 5.85
N LEU A 150 -9.12 -4.61 5.15
CA LEU A 150 -9.23 -4.96 3.74
C LEU A 150 -8.80 -6.43 3.57
N GLU A 151 -9.66 -7.25 2.98
CA GLU A 151 -9.39 -8.66 2.69
C GLU A 151 -10.01 -9.02 1.34
N PHE A 152 -9.29 -9.84 0.55
CA PHE A 152 -9.79 -10.39 -0.70
C PHE A 152 -8.98 -11.61 -1.16
N ILE A 153 -9.52 -12.33 -2.15
CA ILE A 153 -8.83 -13.43 -2.83
C ILE A 153 -8.37 -12.96 -4.22
N ASP A 154 -7.07 -13.04 -4.46
CA ASP A 154 -6.48 -12.98 -5.80
C ASP A 154 -6.44 -14.38 -6.42
N GLU A 155 -7.41 -14.69 -7.28
CA GLU A 155 -7.48 -15.97 -7.99
C GLU A 155 -6.25 -16.26 -8.88
N ARG A 156 -5.53 -15.23 -9.32
CA ARG A 156 -4.29 -15.38 -10.10
C ARG A 156 -3.08 -15.71 -9.22
N ARG A 157 -3.21 -15.56 -7.90
CA ARG A 157 -2.19 -15.83 -6.88
C ARG A 157 -0.85 -15.17 -7.23
N ILE A 158 -0.91 -13.92 -7.67
CA ILE A 158 0.25 -13.14 -8.08
C ILE A 158 1.18 -13.03 -6.86
N PRO A 159 2.44 -13.51 -6.94
CA PRO A 159 3.34 -13.43 -5.82
C PRO A 159 3.86 -12.01 -5.62
N ALA A 160 4.08 -11.61 -4.37
CA ALA A 160 4.74 -10.34 -4.04
C ALA A 160 6.27 -10.46 -4.16
N ASN A 161 6.79 -10.80 -5.33
CA ASN A 161 8.24 -10.89 -5.59
C ASN A 161 8.89 -9.50 -5.72
N TYR A 162 8.12 -8.55 -6.19
CA TYR A 162 8.50 -7.15 -6.33
C TYR A 162 7.38 -6.26 -5.78
N ILE A 163 7.76 -5.14 -5.16
CA ILE A 163 6.82 -4.11 -4.69
C ILE A 163 7.25 -2.74 -5.19
N GLY A 164 6.31 -1.94 -5.64
CA GLY A 164 6.50 -0.57 -6.09
C GLY A 164 5.49 0.35 -5.44
N PHE A 165 5.87 1.61 -5.26
CA PHE A 165 5.07 2.63 -4.60
C PHE A 165 4.74 3.75 -5.59
N THR A 166 3.54 4.31 -5.48
CA THR A 166 3.04 5.35 -6.39
C THR A 166 2.10 6.29 -5.64
N LYS A 167 1.67 7.36 -6.30
CA LYS A 167 0.61 8.25 -5.81
C LYS A 167 -0.43 8.52 -6.88
N TRP A 168 -1.53 9.16 -6.49
CA TRP A 168 -2.51 9.71 -7.43
C TRP A 168 -2.20 11.17 -7.75
N ASP A 169 -2.41 12.09 -6.79
CA ASP A 169 -2.20 13.53 -6.97
C ASP A 169 -1.47 14.20 -5.80
N LYS A 170 -1.49 13.59 -4.61
CA LYS A 170 -0.82 14.12 -3.41
C LYS A 170 0.49 13.41 -3.11
N ASP A 171 1.42 14.15 -2.51
CA ASP A 171 2.68 13.56 -2.06
C ASP A 171 2.43 12.58 -0.90
N VAL A 172 3.01 11.39 -1.05
CA VAL A 172 2.95 10.30 -0.07
C VAL A 172 4.35 9.79 0.17
N ILE A 173 4.68 9.62 1.43
CA ILE A 173 5.94 9.02 1.89
C ILE A 173 5.63 7.59 2.32
N TYR A 174 6.41 6.65 1.80
CA TYR A 174 6.34 5.25 2.20
C TYR A 174 7.56 4.87 3.01
N PHE A 175 7.30 4.11 4.07
CA PHE A 175 8.29 3.42 4.87
C PHE A 175 8.07 1.93 4.66
N TYR A 176 9.12 1.17 4.35
CA TYR A 176 9.02 -0.25 4.03
C TYR A 176 10.24 -0.99 4.54
N ASP A 177 10.17 -2.33 4.54
CA ASP A 177 11.23 -3.17 5.11
C ASP A 177 11.53 -2.74 6.57
N CYS A 178 10.46 -2.47 7.32
CA CYS A 178 10.52 -1.98 8.69
C CYS A 178 10.91 -3.09 9.67
N PRO A 179 11.86 -2.85 10.60
CA PRO A 179 12.13 -3.75 11.71
C PRO A 179 10.84 -4.07 12.51
N GLN A 180 10.82 -5.25 13.14
CA GLN A 180 9.70 -5.67 13.98
C GLN A 180 9.58 -4.81 15.22
#